data_AF-A0A075AXV2-F1
#
_entry.id   AF-A0A075AXV2-F1
#
_cell.length_a   1.000
_cell.length_b   1.000
_cell.length_c   1.000
_cell.angle_alpha   90.00
_cell.angle_beta   90.00
_cell.angle_gamma   90.00
#
_symmetry.space_group_name_H-M   'P 1'
#
loop_
_entity.id
_entity.type
_entity.pdbx_description
1 polymer ?
#
loop_
_entity_poly.entity_id
_entity_poly.type
_entity_poly.pdbx_seq_one_letter_code
_entity_poly.pdbx_strand_id
1 'polypeptide(L)'
;MLLREFIEKFLQFPKLEMSVEGYKQVLSKIISKSVNKSVRLVAVSKTKSFEDILRIYEQGQRDFGENYLVEKSAELPRDIRWHYIGAIQQNKIKQLVKIMI
;
A
#
# COMPACT_ATOMS: atom_id res chain seq x y z
N MET A 1 -9.45 12.80 -16.83
CA MET A 1 -10.55 11.82 -16.96
C MET A 1 -10.25 10.46 -16.32
N LEU A 2 -8.99 9.98 -16.27
CA LEU A 2 -8.65 8.65 -15.73
C LEU A 2 -8.54 8.54 -14.20
N LEU A 3 -8.24 9.64 -13.49
CA LEU A 3 -8.01 9.61 -12.03
C LEU A 3 -9.32 9.56 -11.22
N ARG A 4 -10.39 10.18 -11.74
CA ARG A 4 -11.67 10.34 -11.03
C ARG A 4 -12.44 9.03 -10.99
N GLU A 5 -12.51 8.32 -12.11
CA GLU A 5 -13.08 6.97 -12.17
C GLU A 5 -12.31 5.96 -11.33
N PHE A 6 -10.97 6.11 -11.25
CA PHE A 6 -10.14 5.25 -10.41
C PHE A 6 -10.45 5.48 -8.92
N ILE A 7 -10.56 6.74 -8.48
CA ILE A 7 -10.91 7.10 -7.10
C ILE A 7 -12.35 6.68 -6.78
N GLU A 8 -13.32 6.87 -7.67
CA GLU A 8 -14.71 6.45 -7.45
C GLU A 8 -14.84 4.93 -7.35
N LYS A 9 -14.11 4.16 -8.15
CA LYS A 9 -13.98 2.70 -7.97
C LYS A 9 -13.29 2.34 -6.66
N PHE A 10 -12.30 3.12 -6.23
CA PHE A 10 -11.58 2.92 -4.97
C PHE A 10 -12.46 3.18 -3.73
N LEU A 11 -13.40 4.13 -3.83
CA LEU A 11 -14.34 4.46 -2.75
C LEU A 11 -15.45 3.43 -2.54
N GLN A 12 -15.71 2.54 -3.51
CA GLN A 12 -16.64 1.42 -3.35
C GLN A 12 -16.02 0.22 -2.62
N PHE A 13 -14.72 0.23 -2.34
CA PHE A 13 -14.13 -0.79 -1.49
C PHE A 13 -14.48 -0.47 -0.04
N PRO A 14 -15.11 -1.42 0.70
CA PRO A 14 -15.42 -1.20 2.09
C PRO A 14 -14.13 -0.85 2.85
N LYS A 15 -14.17 0.21 3.67
CA LYS A 15 -13.10 0.54 4.64
C LYS A 15 -13.02 -0.62 5.63
N LEU A 16 -12.30 -1.68 5.28
CA LEU A 16 -11.98 -2.71 6.23
C LEU A 16 -10.88 -2.20 7.14
N GLU A 17 -11.09 -2.35 8.44
CA GLU A 17 -9.97 -2.47 9.36
C GLU A 17 -8.98 -3.48 8.80
N MET A 18 -7.68 -3.29 9.06
CA MET A 18 -6.63 -4.08 8.44
C MET A 18 -6.60 -5.49 9.06
N SER A 19 -7.61 -6.29 8.72
CA SER A 19 -7.74 -7.69 9.08
C SER A 19 -7.23 -8.54 7.93
N VAL A 20 -6.56 -9.63 8.27
CA VAL A 20 -6.04 -10.60 7.30
C VAL A 20 -7.17 -11.16 6.42
N GLU A 21 -8.35 -11.37 7.01
CA GLU A 21 -9.54 -11.83 6.30
C GLU A 21 -9.98 -10.83 5.22
N GLY A 22 -10.05 -9.55 5.59
CA GLY A 22 -10.37 -8.49 4.65
C GLY A 22 -9.41 -8.38 3.48
N TYR A 23 -8.12 -8.45 3.80
CA TYR A 23 -7.06 -8.46 2.80
C TYR A 23 -7.22 -9.63 1.81
N LYS A 24 -7.46 -10.85 2.30
CA LYS A 24 -7.66 -12.04 1.46
C LYS A 24 -8.85 -11.90 0.52
N GLN A 25 -9.95 -11.33 1.00
CA GLN A 25 -11.14 -11.08 0.17
C GLN A 25 -10.85 -10.08 -0.96
N VAL A 26 -10.12 -9.00 -0.66
CA VAL A 26 -9.71 -8.03 -1.69
C VAL A 26 -8.77 -8.67 -2.70
N LEU A 27 -7.78 -9.45 -2.23
CA LEU A 27 -6.82 -10.13 -3.10
C LEU A 27 -7.51 -11.10 -4.08
N SER A 28 -8.44 -11.92 -3.58
CA SER A 28 -9.24 -12.83 -4.41
C SER A 28 -10.06 -12.10 -5.48
N LYS A 29 -10.68 -10.97 -5.11
CA LYS A 29 -11.43 -10.13 -6.06
C LYS A 29 -10.53 -9.51 -7.13
N ILE A 30 -9.31 -9.13 -6.78
CA ILE A 30 -8.35 -8.58 -7.75
C ILE A 30 -7.88 -9.66 -8.70
N ILE A 31 -7.46 -10.83 -8.19
CA ILE A 31 -7.00 -11.97 -9.01
C ILE A 31 -8.07 -12.37 -10.02
N SER A 32 -9.33 -12.54 -9.57
CA SER A 32 -10.44 -12.92 -10.45
C SER A 32 -10.78 -11.88 -11.52
N LYS A 33 -10.52 -10.59 -11.29
CA LYS A 33 -10.79 -9.50 -12.26
C LYS A 33 -9.59 -9.11 -13.13
N SER A 34 -8.40 -9.65 -12.84
CA SER A 34 -7.14 -9.24 -13.49
C SER A 34 -6.53 -10.31 -14.40
N VAL A 35 -7.28 -11.35 -14.76
CA VAL A 35 -6.84 -12.52 -15.55
C VAL A 35 -6.00 -12.19 -16.79
N ASN A 36 -6.18 -11.00 -17.40
CA ASN A 36 -5.41 -10.53 -18.57
C ASN A 36 -4.72 -9.17 -18.37
N LYS A 37 -4.47 -8.75 -17.12
CA LYS A 37 -3.84 -7.46 -16.81
C LYS A 37 -2.79 -7.63 -15.73
N SER A 38 -1.61 -7.09 -15.97
CA SER A 38 -0.61 -6.91 -14.91
C SER A 38 -1.10 -5.84 -13.95
N VAL A 39 -1.70 -6.25 -12.84
CA VAL A 39 -2.17 -5.37 -11.77
C VAL A 39 -1.25 -5.48 -10.56
N ARG A 40 -0.99 -4.35 -9.91
CA ARG A 40 -0.25 -4.29 -8.64
C ARG A 40 -1.19 -3.82 -7.54
N LEU A 41 -1.32 -4.62 -6.49
CA LEU A 41 -2.02 -4.20 -5.28
C LEU A 41 -1.04 -3.43 -4.38
N VAL A 42 -1.32 -2.15 -4.13
CA VAL A 42 -0.59 -1.34 -3.15
C VAL A 42 -1.46 -1.17 -1.92
N ALA A 43 -1.04 -1.73 -0.78
CA ALA A 43 -1.78 -1.65 0.48
C ALA A 43 -1.49 -0.32 1.18
N VAL A 44 -2.50 0.54 1.31
CA VAL A 44 -2.35 1.85 1.94
C VAL A 44 -2.28 1.68 3.46
N SER A 45 -1.09 1.92 4.04
CA SER A 45 -0.78 1.72 5.46
C SER A 45 -0.78 3.00 6.28
N LYS A 46 -1.15 4.14 5.68
CA LYS A 46 -1.22 5.42 6.42
C LYS A 46 -2.08 5.25 7.67
N THR A 47 -1.61 5.78 8.78
CA THR A 47 -2.24 5.69 10.11
C THR A 47 -2.38 4.27 10.68
N LYS A 48 -1.68 3.27 10.13
CA LYS A 48 -1.64 1.89 10.65
C LYS A 48 -0.40 1.65 11.49
N SER A 49 -0.53 0.80 12.51
CA SER A 49 0.59 0.42 13.38
C SER A 49 1.58 -0.50 12.66
N PHE A 50 2.74 -0.71 13.26
CA PHE A 50 3.76 -1.62 12.75
C PHE A 50 3.27 -3.06 12.70
N GLU A 51 2.58 -3.50 13.75
CA GLU A 51 2.05 -4.86 13.90
C GLU A 51 1.03 -5.16 12.81
N ASP A 52 0.16 -4.20 12.50
CA ASP A 52 -0.82 -4.34 11.43
C ASP A 52 -0.15 -4.48 10.07
N ILE A 53 0.89 -3.68 9.78
CA ILE A 53 1.65 -3.78 8.53
C ILE A 53 2.34 -5.15 8.45
N LEU A 54 2.95 -5.59 9.55
CA LEU A 54 3.65 -6.87 9.61
C LEU A 54 2.71 -8.05 9.37
N ARG A 55 1.52 -8.05 9.99
CA ARG A 55 0.49 -9.09 9.76
C ARG A 55 0.12 -9.24 8.29
N ILE A 56 0.00 -8.13 7.56
CA ILE A 56 -0.33 -8.15 6.13
C ILE A 56 0.90 -8.54 5.29
N TYR A 57 2.08 -8.07 5.69
CA TYR A 57 3.35 -8.47 5.06
C TYR A 57 3.58 -9.99 5.13
N GLU A 58 3.27 -10.61 6.26
CA GLU A 58 3.35 -12.07 6.46
C GLU A 58 2.42 -12.86 5.52
N GLN A 59 1.36 -12.23 4.98
CA GLN A 59 0.51 -12.85 3.96
C GLN A 59 1.10 -12.77 2.54
N GLY A 60 2.33 -12.27 2.38
CA GLY A 60 3.00 -12.12 1.09
C GLY A 60 2.87 -10.74 0.44
N GLN A 61 2.16 -9.79 1.08
CA GLN A 61 2.10 -8.42 0.59
C GLN A 61 3.49 -7.77 0.67
N ARG A 62 3.90 -7.06 -0.39
CA ARG A 62 5.19 -6.35 -0.43
C ARG A 62 5.07 -4.88 -0.79
N ASP A 63 4.07 -4.49 -1.59
CA ASP A 63 3.88 -3.10 -2.00
C ASP A 63 2.96 -2.37 -0.99
N PHE A 64 3.49 -1.37 -0.30
CA PHE A 64 2.76 -0.58 0.70
C PHE A 64 2.80 0.92 0.39
N GLY A 65 1.68 1.61 0.63
CA GLY A 65 1.49 3.04 0.39
C GLY A 65 1.47 3.85 1.68
N GLU A 66 2.39 4.81 1.84
CA GLU A 66 2.57 5.54 3.10
C GLU A 66 2.90 7.03 2.89
N ASN A 67 2.59 7.86 3.88
CA ASN A 67 2.89 9.31 3.86
C ASN A 67 4.16 9.67 4.63
N TYR A 68 4.58 8.84 5.58
CA TYR A 68 5.76 9.03 6.42
C TYR A 68 6.55 7.73 6.49
N LEU A 69 7.55 7.60 5.61
CA LEU A 69 8.29 6.35 5.40
C LEU A 69 9.49 6.17 6.33
N VAL A 70 10.09 7.26 6.81
CA VAL A 70 11.42 7.24 7.44
C VAL A 70 11.45 6.32 8.67
N GLU A 71 10.55 6.53 9.62
CA GLU A 71 10.46 5.72 10.84
C GLU A 71 10.07 4.28 10.53
N LYS A 72 9.06 4.09 9.67
CA LYS A 72 8.53 2.77 9.35
C LYS A 72 9.51 1.86 8.60
N SER A 73 10.26 2.45 7.67
CA SER A 73 11.22 1.70 6.84
C SER A 73 12.42 1.16 7.62
N ALA A 74 12.75 1.75 8.77
CA ALA A 74 13.87 1.31 9.59
C ALA A 74 13.57 0.03 10.39
N GLU A 75 12.31 -0.14 10.82
CA GLU A 75 11.89 -1.23 11.72
C GLU A 75 11.20 -2.38 10.99
N LEU A 76 10.80 -2.18 9.73
CA LEU A 76 10.12 -3.20 8.93
C LEU A 76 11.07 -3.94 7.97
N PRO A 77 10.67 -5.14 7.49
CA PRO A 77 11.45 -5.90 6.52
C PRO A 77 11.87 -5.08 5.30
N ARG A 78 13.14 -5.24 4.89
CA ARG A 78 13.77 -4.43 3.82
C ARG A 78 13.28 -4.75 2.41
N ASP A 79 12.61 -5.88 2.22
CA ASP A 79 12.02 -6.29 0.93
C ASP A 79 10.62 -5.69 0.70
N ILE A 80 10.13 -4.86 1.64
CA ILE A 80 8.95 -4.01 1.41
C ILE A 80 9.28 -2.97 0.33
N ARG A 81 8.38 -2.89 -0.64
CA ARG A 81 8.38 -1.87 -1.69
C ARG A 81 7.49 -0.71 -1.26
N TRP A 82 8.13 0.38 -0.85
CA TRP A 82 7.45 1.56 -0.37
C TRP A 82 6.99 2.50 -1.50
N HIS A 83 5.72 2.86 -1.48
CA HIS A 83 5.09 3.83 -2.38
C HIS A 83 4.70 5.06 -1.58
N TYR A 84 5.29 6.21 -1.89
CA TYR A 84 4.85 7.45 -1.29
C TYR A 84 3.56 7.93 -1.96
N ILE A 85 2.48 8.11 -1.17
CA ILE A 85 1.15 8.48 -1.69
C ILE A 85 0.66 9.86 -1.21
N GLY A 86 1.51 10.60 -0.48
CA GLY A 86 1.22 11.94 0.04
C GLY A 86 1.66 13.07 -0.89
N ALA A 87 1.42 14.31 -0.46
CA ALA A 87 2.02 15.49 -1.09
C ALA A 87 3.50 15.59 -0.71
N ILE A 88 4.39 15.52 -1.69
CA ILE A 88 5.83 15.57 -1.45
C ILE A 88 6.27 17.03 -1.28
N GLN A 89 6.81 17.35 -0.11
CA GLN A 89 7.56 18.59 0.08
C GLN A 89 8.96 18.45 -0.51
N GLN A 90 9.46 19.46 -1.23
CA GLN A 90 10.73 19.40 -1.96
C GLN A 90 11.93 18.98 -1.09
N ASN A 91 11.99 19.48 0.15
CA ASN A 91 13.04 19.18 1.11
C ASN A 91 13.05 17.71 1.58
N LYS A 92 11.96 16.96 1.38
CA LYS A 92 11.84 15.54 1.75
C LYS A 92 12.21 14.58 0.62
N ILE A 93 12.34 15.06 -0.63
CA ILE A 93 12.66 14.23 -1.80
C ILE A 93 13.96 13.43 -1.57
N LYS A 94 15.04 14.07 -1.15
CA LYS A 94 16.35 13.41 -0.95
C LYS A 94 16.29 12.24 0.05
N GLN A 95 15.43 12.33 1.06
CA GLN A 95 15.26 11.28 2.05
C GLN A 95 14.41 10.14 1.48
N LEU A 96 13.31 10.47 0.79
CA LEU A 96 12.40 9.48 0.21
C LEU A 96 13.09 8.62 -0.87
N VAL A 97 13.94 9.22 -1.69
CA VAL A 97 14.70 8.52 -2.75
C VAL A 97 15.54 7.37 -2.17
N LYS A 98 16.09 7.51 -0.96
CA LYS A 98 16.89 6.43 -0.33
C LYS A 98 16.06 5.23 0.15
N ILE A 99 14.74 5.41 0.28
CA ILE A 99 13.82 4.41 0.84
C ILE A 99 12.99 3.74 -0.27
N MET A 100 12.74 4.47 -1.36
CA MET A 100 11.85 4.04 -2.45
C MET A 100 12.55 3.35 -3.63
N ILE A 101 13.89 3.31 -3.64
CA ILE A 101 14.71 2.61 -4.65
C ILE A 101 15.15 1.28 -4.06
#